data_AF-A0A7W1QDP5-F1
#
_entry.id   AF-A0A7W1QDP5-F1
#
_cell.length_a   1.000
_cell.length_b   1.000
_cell.length_c   1.000
_cell.angle_alpha   90.00
_cell.angle_beta   90.00
_cell.angle_gamma   90.00
#
_symmetry.space_group_name_H-M   'P 1'
#
loop_
_entity.id
_entity.type
_entity.pdbx_description
1 polymer ?
#
loop_
_entity_poly.entity_id
_entity_poly.type
_entity_poly.pdbx_seq_one_letter_code
_entity_poly.pdbx_strand_id
1 'polypeptide(L)'
;DRDGQGAPYAYLIYPHKPLIAYLPQTRRLLSEYCVTFLDEARPYGSALLPDSDDVLAKWMALTGDERRIINSANMHLPGRQIDPKQVRRDLWRLGQWEQARLRDQRRGAGSVPAP
;
A
#
# COMPACT_ATOMS: atom_id res chain seq x y z
N ASP A 1 -13.35 10.68 25.23
CA ASP A 1 -13.05 9.32 24.77
C ASP A 1 -12.35 9.37 23.44
N ARG A 2 -11.22 8.65 23.29
CA ARG A 2 -10.41 8.63 22.07
C ARG A 2 -10.83 7.44 21.21
N ASP A 3 -11.40 7.75 20.06
CA ASP A 3 -12.01 6.81 19.13
C ASP A 3 -11.07 5.70 18.63
N GLY A 4 -11.43 4.43 18.92
CA GLY A 4 -11.32 3.32 17.97
C GLY A 4 -9.94 2.90 17.43
N GLN A 5 -8.90 2.78 18.27
CA GLN A 5 -7.66 2.09 17.85
C GLN A 5 -7.90 0.58 17.69
N GLY A 6 -8.47 0.19 16.55
CA GLY A 6 -8.30 -1.16 16.02
C GLY A 6 -6.81 -1.49 15.90
N ALA A 7 -6.46 -2.78 15.93
CA ALA A 7 -5.06 -3.19 15.78
C ALA A 7 -4.44 -2.50 14.55
N PRO A 8 -3.28 -1.81 14.68
CA PRO A 8 -2.73 -1.02 13.59
C PRO A 8 -2.36 -1.94 12.43
N TYR A 9 -3.17 -1.92 11.37
CA TYR A 9 -2.92 -2.61 10.11
C TYR A 9 -2.42 -1.60 9.06
N ALA A 10 -1.85 -2.09 7.97
CA ALA A 10 -1.33 -1.28 6.88
C ALA A 10 -1.71 -1.89 5.52
N TYR A 11 -1.50 -1.12 4.46
CA TYR A 11 -1.80 -1.52 3.09
C TYR A 11 -0.54 -1.54 2.22
N LEU A 12 -0.43 -2.56 1.37
CA LEU A 12 0.41 -2.51 0.19
C LEU A 12 -0.43 -2.14 -1.02
N ILE A 13 0.05 -1.15 -1.78
CA ILE A 13 -0.58 -0.68 -3.01
C ILE A 13 0.25 -1.17 -4.18
N TYR A 14 -0.39 -1.87 -5.10
CA TYR A 14 0.21 -2.38 -6.32
C TYR A 14 -0.54 -1.81 -7.54
N PRO A 15 0.17 -1.39 -8.60
CA PRO A 15 -0.46 -1.02 -9.87
C PRO A 15 -1.32 -2.17 -10.39
N HIS A 16 -2.57 -1.87 -10.79
CA HIS A 16 -3.53 -2.77 -11.43
C HIS A 16 -3.79 -4.09 -10.69
N LYS A 17 -3.46 -4.14 -9.41
CA LYS A 17 -3.68 -5.28 -8.52
C LYS A 17 -4.43 -4.84 -7.25
N PRO A 18 -5.00 -5.79 -6.49
CA PRO A 18 -5.68 -5.48 -5.25
C PRO A 18 -4.78 -4.78 -4.22
N LEU A 19 -5.40 -4.03 -3.33
CA LEU A 19 -4.75 -3.59 -2.10
C LEU A 19 -4.59 -4.79 -1.18
N ILE A 20 -3.42 -4.95 -0.57
CA ILE A 20 -3.20 -6.01 0.42
C ILE A 20 -3.16 -5.40 1.81
N ALA A 21 -4.15 -5.70 2.64
CA ALA A 21 -4.10 -5.37 4.06
C ALA A 21 -3.25 -6.39 4.81
N TYR A 22 -2.41 -5.91 5.72
CA TYR A 22 -1.54 -6.75 6.55
C TYR A 22 -1.30 -6.13 7.93
N LEU A 23 -0.85 -6.95 8.88
CA LEU A 23 -0.37 -6.50 10.19
C LEU A 23 1.14 -6.22 10.12
N PRO A 24 1.61 -4.98 10.34
CA PRO A 24 3.04 -4.66 10.28
C PRO A 24 3.91 -5.46 11.25
N GLN A 25 3.39 -5.76 12.45
CA GLN A 25 4.15 -6.41 13.52
C GLN A 25 4.47 -7.87 13.19
N THR A 26 3.55 -8.56 12.53
CA THR A 26 3.67 -10.00 12.23
C THR A 26 3.84 -10.30 10.74
N ARG A 27 3.65 -9.29 9.88
CA ARG A 27 3.55 -9.42 8.41
C ARG A 27 2.45 -10.38 7.96
N ARG A 28 1.46 -10.61 8.81
CA ARG A 28 0.30 -11.46 8.50
C ARG A 28 -0.58 -10.73 7.49
N LEU A 29 -0.90 -11.38 6.38
CA LEU A 29 -1.86 -10.88 5.40
C LEU A 29 -3.28 -11.06 5.94
N LEU A 30 -4.11 -10.04 5.78
CA LEU A 30 -5.48 -10.00 6.27
C LEU A 30 -6.48 -10.21 5.14
N SER A 31 -6.37 -9.41 4.07
CA SER A 31 -7.36 -9.40 2.99
C SER A 31 -6.79 -8.78 1.70
N GLU A 32 -7.37 -9.16 0.57
CA GLU A 32 -7.20 -8.48 -0.72
C GLU A 32 -8.46 -7.66 -1.04
N TYR A 33 -8.29 -6.35 -1.20
CA TYR A 33 -9.37 -5.46 -1.64
C TYR A 33 -9.21 -5.17 -3.14
N CYS A 34 -10.06 -5.80 -3.95
CA CYS A 34 -10.06 -5.64 -5.39
C CYS A 34 -10.76 -4.33 -5.75
N VAL A 35 -9.96 -3.33 -6.11
CA VAL A 35 -10.42 -2.02 -6.58
C VAL A 35 -9.79 -1.71 -7.93
N THR A 36 -10.55 -1.08 -8.81
CA THR A 36 -10.12 -0.70 -10.15
C THR A 36 -10.59 0.71 -10.43
N PHE A 37 -9.68 1.56 -10.89
CA PHE A 37 -9.98 2.91 -11.35
C PHE A 37 -9.81 2.96 -12.86
N LEU A 38 -10.82 3.47 -13.55
CA LEU A 38 -10.83 3.55 -15.00
C LEU A 38 -10.36 4.93 -15.48
N ASP A 39 -9.69 4.96 -16.64
CA ASP A 39 -9.35 6.21 -17.33
C ASP A 39 -10.55 6.69 -18.16
N GLU A 40 -11.42 7.49 -17.54
CA GLU A 40 -12.62 8.04 -18.19
C GLU A 40 -12.29 9.05 -19.31
N ALA A 41 -11.05 9.55 -19.38
CA ALA A 41 -10.63 10.56 -20.34
C ALA A 41 -10.20 9.99 -21.70
N ARG A 42 -10.06 8.67 -21.85
CA ARG A 42 -9.61 8.02 -23.09
C ARG A 42 -10.61 7.01 -23.65
N PRO A 43 -11.45 7.38 -24.62
CA PRO A 43 -12.42 6.46 -25.23
C PRO A 43 -11.80 5.41 -26.18
N TYR A 44 -10.54 5.56 -26.61
CA TYR A 44 -9.86 4.64 -27.53
C TYR A 44 -8.50 4.11 -27.00
N GLY A 45 -8.22 4.29 -25.71
CA GLY A 45 -7.01 3.81 -25.02
C GLY A 45 -7.29 2.66 -24.03
N SER A 46 -6.27 2.23 -23.27
CA SER A 46 -6.48 1.33 -22.11
C SER A 46 -7.56 1.93 -21.19
N ALA A 47 -8.55 1.13 -20.82
CA ALA A 47 -9.57 1.53 -19.85
C ALA A 47 -9.00 1.74 -18.44
N LEU A 48 -7.77 1.28 -18.17
CA LEU A 48 -7.08 1.46 -16.90
C LEU A 48 -6.18 2.70 -16.94
N LEU A 49 -6.06 3.38 -15.80
CA LEU A 49 -5.09 4.44 -15.56
C LEU A 49 -3.65 3.96 -15.81
N PRO A 50 -2.67 4.85 -16.01
CA PRO A 50 -1.25 4.52 -15.92
C PRO A 50 -0.86 3.95 -14.54
N ASP A 51 0.20 3.13 -14.47
CA ASP A 51 0.66 2.48 -13.22
C ASP A 51 0.78 3.45 -12.02
N SER A 52 1.44 4.59 -12.22
CA SER A 52 1.64 5.62 -11.17
C SER A 52 0.33 6.25 -10.74
N ASP A 53 -0.58 6.50 -11.69
CA ASP A 53 -1.86 7.16 -11.45
C ASP A 53 -2.84 6.21 -10.75
N ASP A 54 -2.82 4.93 -11.07
CA ASP A 54 -3.60 3.90 -10.36
C ASP A 54 -3.16 3.78 -8.89
N VAL A 55 -1.85 3.79 -8.63
CA VAL A 55 -1.31 3.80 -7.26
C VAL A 55 -1.72 5.07 -6.53
N LEU A 56 -1.62 6.23 -7.19
CA LEU A 56 -2.04 7.52 -6.61
C LEU A 56 -3.54 7.54 -6.32
N ALA A 57 -4.38 7.08 -7.25
CA ALA A 57 -5.84 7.01 -7.08
C ALA A 57 -6.21 6.13 -5.88
N LYS A 58 -5.59 4.94 -5.77
CA LYS A 58 -5.74 4.05 -4.61
C LYS A 58 -5.32 4.73 -3.30
N TRP A 59 -4.19 5.43 -3.30
CA TRP A 59 -3.72 6.18 -2.13
C TRP A 59 -4.70 7.29 -1.72
N MET A 60 -5.09 8.15 -2.66
CA MET A 60 -6.01 9.25 -2.41
C MET A 60 -7.33 8.74 -1.85
N ALA A 61 -7.85 7.67 -2.45
CA ALA A 61 -9.10 7.09 -2.02
C ALA A 61 -8.97 6.52 -0.59
N LEU A 62 -7.88 5.82 -0.26
CA LEU A 62 -7.62 5.30 1.10
C LEU A 62 -7.52 6.43 2.13
N THR A 63 -6.82 7.52 1.80
CA THR A 63 -6.64 8.65 2.71
C THR A 63 -7.87 9.56 2.84
N GLY A 64 -8.76 9.56 1.85
CA GLY A 64 -9.98 10.36 1.86
C GLY A 64 -11.12 9.71 2.64
N ASP A 65 -11.42 8.44 2.31
CA ASP A 65 -12.47 7.67 2.99
C ASP A 65 -12.18 6.17 2.88
N GLU A 66 -11.31 5.69 3.77
CA GLU A 66 -10.91 4.30 3.87
C GLU A 66 -12.11 3.35 4.03
N ARG A 67 -13.09 3.72 4.86
CA ARG A 67 -14.26 2.87 5.15
C ARG A 67 -15.10 2.67 3.90
N ARG A 68 -15.29 3.72 3.11
CA ARG A 68 -16.02 3.63 1.84
C ARG A 68 -15.34 2.66 0.88
N ILE A 69 -14.00 2.71 0.76
CA ILE A 69 -13.27 1.74 -0.07
C ILE A 69 -13.46 0.32 0.41
N ILE A 70 -13.24 0.07 1.70
CA ILE A 70 -13.37 -1.26 2.29
C ILE A 70 -14.76 -1.83 2.01
N ASN A 71 -15.80 -1.00 2.15
CA ASN A 71 -17.20 -1.41 1.97
C ASN A 71 -17.58 -1.61 0.49
N SER A 72 -16.97 -0.87 -0.44
CA SER A 72 -17.27 -0.99 -1.87
C SER A 72 -16.39 -2.00 -2.61
N ALA A 73 -15.23 -2.33 -2.07
CA ALA A 73 -14.27 -3.22 -2.70
C ALA A 73 -14.76 -4.67 -2.66
N ASN A 74 -14.51 -5.40 -3.74
CA ASN A 74 -14.70 -6.85 -3.71
C ASN A 74 -13.56 -7.48 -2.89
N MET A 75 -13.91 -8.14 -1.78
CA MET A 75 -12.96 -8.61 -0.79
C MET A 75 -12.67 -10.10 -0.93
N HIS A 76 -11.40 -10.48 -0.94
CA HIS A 76 -10.99 -11.89 -0.99
C HIS A 76 -9.96 -12.23 0.10
N LEU A 77 -9.89 -13.51 0.43
CA LEU A 77 -8.76 -14.04 1.20
C LEU A 77 -7.44 -13.85 0.43
N PRO A 78 -6.32 -13.60 1.12
CA PRO A 78 -5.00 -13.51 0.49
C PRO A 78 -4.67 -14.74 -0.36
N GLY A 79 -4.16 -14.50 -1.58
CA GLY A 79 -3.84 -15.52 -2.56
C GLY A 79 -4.82 -15.66 -3.73
N ARG A 80 -5.84 -14.80 -3.81
CA ARG A 80 -6.80 -14.83 -4.92
C ARG A 80 -6.21 -14.23 -6.20
N GLN A 81 -5.59 -13.05 -6.12
CA GLN A 81 -4.98 -12.39 -7.29
C GLN A 81 -3.47 -12.20 -7.16
N ILE A 82 -2.93 -12.11 -5.93
CA ILE A 82 -1.49 -11.97 -5.71
C ILE A 82 -0.97 -13.18 -4.92
N ASP A 83 0.10 -13.82 -5.41
CA ASP A 83 0.75 -14.90 -4.68
C ASP A 83 1.22 -14.39 -3.29
N PRO A 84 0.79 -15.00 -2.17
CA PRO A 84 1.22 -14.59 -0.83
C PRO A 84 2.74 -14.66 -0.66
N LYS A 85 3.45 -15.53 -1.39
CA LYS A 85 4.92 -15.58 -1.38
C LYS A 85 5.53 -14.31 -1.99
N GLN A 86 4.94 -13.79 -3.06
CA GLN A 86 5.33 -12.50 -3.64
C GLN A 86 5.17 -11.40 -2.59
N VAL A 87 4.01 -11.29 -1.96
CA VAL A 87 3.73 -10.25 -0.96
C VAL A 87 4.72 -10.32 0.21
N ARG A 88 4.99 -11.53 0.73
CA ARG A 88 5.98 -11.72 1.81
C ARG A 88 7.38 -11.28 1.41
N ARG A 89 7.81 -11.58 0.18
CA ARG A 89 9.10 -11.15 -0.36
C ARG A 89 9.16 -9.62 -0.47
N ASP A 90 8.08 -9.00 -0.94
CA ASP A 90 8.02 -7.56 -1.12
C ASP A 90 8.02 -6.82 0.24
N LEU A 91 7.30 -7.33 1.25
CA LEU A 91 7.39 -6.85 2.64
C LEU A 91 8.79 -6.99 3.23
N TRP A 92 9.49 -8.08 2.93
CA TRP A 92 10.87 -8.25 3.37
C TRP A 92 11.78 -7.18 2.73
N ARG A 93 11.66 -6.95 1.42
CA ARG A 93 12.42 -5.91 0.71
C ARG A 93 12.10 -4.51 1.23
N LEU A 94 10.83 -4.21 1.49
CA LEU A 94 10.39 -2.95 2.08
C LEU A 94 11.07 -2.71 3.43
N GLY A 95 11.06 -3.71 4.31
CA GLY A 95 11.76 -3.62 5.60
C GLY A 95 13.26 -3.39 5.45
N GLN A 96 13.92 -4.06 4.50
CA GLN A 96 15.35 -3.83 4.22
C GLN A 96 15.62 -2.40 3.75
N TRP A 97 14.77 -1.86 2.87
CA TRP A 97 14.86 -0.48 2.41
C TRP A 97 14.64 0.53 3.54
N GLU A 98 13.64 0.32 4.40
CA GLU A 98 13.38 1.18 5.57
C GLU A 98 14.58 1.21 6.52
N GLN A 99 15.19 0.04 6.79
CA GLN A 99 16.38 -0.04 7.63
C GLN A 99 17.58 0.68 7.00
N ALA A 100 17.78 0.54 5.68
CA ALA A 100 18.83 1.26 4.97
C ALA A 100 18.63 2.77 5.04
N ARG A 101 17.41 3.24 4.74
CA ARG A 101 17.04 4.67 4.81
C ARG A 101 17.27 5.26 6.21
N LEU A 102 16.88 4.54 7.26
CA LEU A 102 17.11 4.99 8.64
C LEU A 102 18.59 5.05 9.00
N ARG A 103 19.41 4.12 8.49
CA ARG A 103 20.88 4.16 8.67
C ARG A 103 21.50 5.36 7.96
N ASP A 104 21.06 5.66 6.74
CA ASP A 104 21.56 6.81 5.98
C ASP A 104 21.15 8.14 6.63
N GLN A 105 19.91 8.25 7.11
CA GLN A 105 19.46 9.42 7.88
C GLN A 105 20.30 9.65 9.14
N ARG A 106 20.65 8.59 9.87
CA ARG A 106 21.53 8.69 11.06
C ARG A 106 22.95 9.12 10.71
N ARG A 107 23.49 8.67 9.56
CA ARG A 107 24.81 9.08 9.07
C ARG A 107 24.82 10.55 8.61
N GLY A 108 23.78 10.99 7.89
CA GLY A 108 23.65 12.37 7.43
C GLY A 108 23.35 13.37 8.56
N ALA A 109 22.67 12.96 9.64
CA ALA A 109 22.49 13.78 10.83
C ALA A 109 23.79 14.00 11.63
N GLY A 110 24.79 13.13 11.46
CA GLY A 110 26.10 13.24 12.11
C GLY A 110 27.12 14.11 11.37
N SER A 111 26.78 14.69 10.21
CA SER A 111 27.71 15.43 9.36
C SER A 111 27.50 16.95 9.35
N VAL A 112 26.85 17.52 10.37
CA VAL A 112 26.86 18.99 10.56
C VAL A 112 28.27 19.38 11.04
N PRO A 113 29.09 20.09 10.25
CA PRO A 113 30.37 20.59 10.73
C PRO A 113 30.10 21.72 11.74
N ALA A 114 30.81 21.71 12.86
CA ALA A 114 30.83 22.86 13.77
C ALA A 114 31.43 24.10 13.06
N PRO A 115 30.93 25.32 13.33
CA PRO A 115 31.39 26.56 12.70
C PRO A 115 32.86 26.88 12.98
#